data_AF-A0A927MPG0-F1
#
_entry.id   AF-A0A927MPG0-F1
#
_cell.length_a   1.000
_cell.length_b   1.000
_cell.length_c   1.000
_cell.angle_alpha   90.00
_cell.angle_beta   90.00
_cell.angle_gamma   90.00
#
_symmetry.space_group_name_H-M   'P 1'
#
loop_
_entity.id
_entity.type
_entity.pdbx_description
1 polymer ?
#
loop_
_entity_poly.entity_id
_entity_poly.type
_entity_poly.pdbx_seq_one_letter_code
_entity_poly.pdbx_strand_id
1 'polypeptide(L)'
;MTTPTKRSAQSMVRPALQGALGVASFGAGVAAVFMTDNGGGAVTLLLVGSVLLFLLLTDLDIRTMEWGGAKLTLSRKASELNARADEAASRGDLVQAKHLRERAQDLLEAMRPTASLYGTIRESISPGPERTRLLEQVAADARQEAATRTFEKEDVRQRLLGTAEGERITALAIMQERPELRDFDAVLATIDKSRSAFELYHALDLASMMLGDLSPDQQKKLLEAIDRGRSGGFILQGTDRWSLSDTIRTRLAPSRERTDEADSNGRTVARGDGRPAS
;
A
#
# COMPACT_ATOMS: atom_id res chain seq x y z
N MET A 1 -22.73 3.01 -37.98
CA MET A 1 -21.74 3.70 -38.85
C MET A 1 -20.72 4.34 -37.92
N THR A 2 -19.72 3.55 -37.53
CA THR A 2 -18.72 3.90 -36.51
C THR A 2 -17.35 4.00 -37.21
N THR A 3 -16.75 5.18 -37.15
CA THR A 3 -15.40 5.45 -37.62
C THR A 3 -14.38 4.84 -36.66
N PRO A 4 -13.36 4.09 -37.13
CA PRO A 4 -12.28 3.63 -36.28
C PRO A 4 -11.25 4.75 -36.06
N THR A 5 -10.97 5.01 -34.79
CA THR A 5 -10.01 6.00 -34.30
C THR A 5 -8.57 5.49 -34.48
N LYS A 6 -7.74 6.26 -35.21
CA LYS A 6 -6.29 6.09 -35.33
C LYS A 6 -5.61 6.19 -33.95
N ARG A 7 -5.35 5.07 -33.27
CA ARG A 7 -4.40 5.01 -32.16
C ARG A 7 -2.99 4.79 -32.72
N SER A 8 -2.21 5.87 -32.64
CA SER A 8 -0.74 5.99 -32.62
C SER A 8 0.07 4.72 -32.88
N ALA A 9 0.69 4.67 -34.06
CA ALA A 9 1.64 3.65 -34.50
C ALA A 9 3.04 3.75 -33.84
N GLN A 10 3.22 4.55 -32.77
CA GLN A 10 4.55 4.80 -32.19
C GLN A 10 4.95 3.85 -31.04
N SER A 11 4.03 3.07 -30.45
CA SER A 11 4.37 2.15 -29.34
C SER A 11 4.85 0.75 -29.79
N MET A 12 4.70 0.40 -31.06
CA MET A 12 5.15 -0.91 -31.60
C MET A 12 6.54 -0.86 -32.26
N VAL A 13 7.08 0.33 -32.55
CA VAL A 13 8.31 0.44 -33.34
C VAL A 13 9.56 0.13 -32.51
N ARG A 14 9.57 0.46 -31.21
CA ARG A 14 10.72 0.22 -30.33
C ARG A 14 11.03 -1.27 -30.06
N PRO A 15 10.06 -2.12 -29.68
CA PRO A 15 10.36 -3.55 -29.46
C PRO A 15 10.69 -4.28 -30.75
N ALA A 16 10.06 -3.91 -31.87
CA ALA A 16 10.36 -4.49 -33.18
C ALA A 16 11.78 -4.14 -33.66
N LEU A 17 12.24 -2.89 -33.43
CA LEU A 17 13.59 -2.45 -33.80
C LEU A 17 14.66 -3.16 -32.96
N GLN A 18 14.42 -3.37 -31.66
CA GLN A 18 15.33 -4.07 -30.77
C GLN A 18 15.41 -5.57 -31.08
N GLY A 19 14.27 -6.21 -31.38
CA GLY A 19 14.23 -7.60 -31.82
C GLY A 19 14.95 -7.81 -33.16
N ALA A 20 14.78 -6.89 -34.12
CA ALA A 20 15.47 -6.94 -35.40
C ALA A 20 16.99 -6.78 -35.26
N LEU A 21 17.45 -5.91 -34.34
CA LEU A 21 18.88 -5.73 -34.07
C LEU A 21 19.50 -7.01 -33.47
N GLY A 22 18.80 -7.66 -32.54
CA GLY A 22 19.26 -8.91 -31.93
C GLY A 22 19.38 -10.06 -32.93
N VAL A 23 18.37 -10.23 -33.79
CA VAL A 23 18.39 -11.27 -34.84
C VAL A 23 19.50 -11.01 -35.87
N ALA A 24 19.70 -9.74 -36.28
CA ALA A 24 20.76 -9.38 -37.21
C ALA A 24 22.17 -9.63 -36.63
N SER A 25 22.40 -9.26 -35.36
CA SER A 25 23.68 -9.52 -34.68
C SER A 25 23.95 -11.01 -34.48
N PHE A 26 22.93 -11.81 -34.16
CA PHE A 26 23.07 -13.26 -34.05
C PHE A 26 23.39 -13.93 -35.40
N GLY A 27 22.64 -13.57 -36.46
CA GLY A 27 22.88 -14.08 -37.81
C GLY A 27 24.27 -13.72 -38.35
N ALA A 28 24.73 -12.48 -38.12
CA ALA A 28 26.07 -12.06 -38.49
C ALA A 28 27.16 -12.82 -37.72
N GLY A 29 26.94 -13.12 -36.44
CA GLY A 29 27.84 -13.95 -35.63
C GLY A 29 27.97 -15.38 -36.16
N VAL A 30 26.85 -16.01 -36.54
CA VAL A 30 26.85 -17.36 -37.13
C VAL A 30 27.56 -17.38 -38.48
N ALA A 31 27.29 -16.42 -39.37
CA ALA A 31 27.96 -16.34 -40.67
C ALA A 31 29.48 -16.12 -40.54
N ALA A 32 29.90 -15.29 -39.57
CA ALA A 32 31.32 -15.05 -39.30
C ALA A 32 32.04 -16.34 -38.88
N VAL A 33 31.44 -17.18 -38.02
CA VAL A 33 32.03 -18.45 -37.54
C VAL A 33 32.39 -19.40 -38.69
N PHE A 34 31.63 -19.38 -39.79
CA PHE A 34 31.87 -20.24 -40.95
C PHE A 34 32.78 -19.62 -42.01
N MET A 35 33.03 -18.30 -41.96
CA MET A 35 33.85 -17.58 -42.96
C MET A 35 35.24 -17.17 -42.45
N THR A 36 35.54 -17.27 -41.15
CA THR A 36 36.82 -16.85 -40.58
C THR A 36 37.62 -18.02 -40.00
N ASP A 37 38.87 -18.18 -40.48
CA ASP A 37 39.84 -19.17 -39.97
C ASP A 37 40.41 -18.79 -38.58
N ASN A 38 39.97 -17.66 -38.00
CA ASN A 38 40.41 -17.21 -36.68
C ASN A 38 39.48 -17.75 -35.59
N GLY A 39 39.77 -18.98 -35.14
CA GLY A 39 38.97 -19.72 -34.14
C GLY A 39 38.70 -18.99 -32.81
N GLY A 40 39.48 -17.96 -32.45
CA GLY A 40 39.26 -17.19 -31.22
C GLY A 40 38.12 -16.16 -31.28
N GLY A 41 37.92 -15.52 -32.43
CA GLY A 41 36.92 -14.46 -32.59
C GLY A 41 35.48 -15.02 -32.66
N ALA A 42 35.32 -16.13 -33.38
CA ALA A 42 34.06 -16.83 -33.58
C ALA A 42 33.45 -17.35 -32.26
N VAL A 43 34.29 -17.94 -31.39
CA VAL A 43 33.87 -18.47 -30.08
C VAL A 43 33.39 -17.36 -29.14
N THR A 44 34.07 -16.21 -29.16
CA THR A 44 33.71 -15.07 -28.31
C THR A 44 32.36 -14.45 -28.70
N LEU A 45 32.10 -14.33 -30.01
CA LEU A 45 30.82 -13.83 -30.53
C LEU A 45 29.66 -14.81 -30.28
N LEU A 46 29.89 -16.12 -30.38
CA LEU A 46 28.89 -17.13 -30.02
C LEU A 46 28.55 -17.08 -28.52
N LEU A 47 29.54 -16.90 -27.64
CA LEU A 47 29.31 -16.77 -26.20
C LEU A 47 28.50 -15.50 -25.88
N VAL A 48 28.89 -14.34 -26.41
CA VAL A 48 28.17 -13.08 -26.16
C VAL A 48 26.77 -13.12 -26.77
N GLY A 49 26.62 -13.66 -27.98
CA GLY A 49 25.32 -13.83 -28.64
C GLY A 49 24.40 -14.81 -27.91
N SER A 50 24.95 -15.90 -27.35
CA SER A 50 24.17 -16.87 -26.56
C SER A 50 23.75 -16.29 -25.21
N VAL A 51 24.59 -15.49 -24.57
CA VAL A 51 24.24 -14.78 -23.32
C VAL A 51 23.16 -13.74 -23.59
N LEU A 52 23.26 -12.96 -24.67
CA LEU A 52 22.23 -11.99 -25.04
C LEU A 52 20.92 -12.65 -25.46
N LEU A 53 20.96 -13.77 -26.20
CA LEU A 53 19.79 -14.54 -26.58
C LEU A 53 19.15 -15.20 -25.35
N PHE A 54 19.96 -15.71 -24.41
CA PHE A 54 19.49 -16.21 -23.13
C PHE A 54 18.78 -15.10 -22.35
N LEU A 55 19.40 -13.92 -22.19
CA LEU A 55 18.80 -12.75 -21.53
C LEU A 55 17.52 -12.24 -22.22
N LEU A 56 17.32 -12.50 -23.52
CA LEU A 56 16.13 -12.10 -24.27
C LEU A 56 15.00 -13.15 -24.19
N LEU A 57 15.35 -14.44 -24.14
CA LEU A 57 14.41 -15.57 -24.06
C LEU A 57 13.95 -15.82 -22.63
N THR A 58 14.81 -15.56 -21.67
CA THR A 58 14.43 -15.50 -20.27
C THR A 58 13.92 -14.10 -20.01
N ASP A 59 12.59 -13.94 -19.96
CA ASP A 59 11.92 -12.75 -19.40
C ASP A 59 12.17 -12.74 -17.88
N LEU A 60 13.45 -12.65 -17.49
CA LEU A 60 13.90 -12.65 -16.12
C LEU A 60 13.67 -11.26 -15.58
N ASP A 61 12.56 -11.13 -14.89
CA ASP A 61 12.33 -10.09 -13.91
C ASP A 61 13.32 -10.31 -12.75
N ILE A 62 14.57 -9.86 -12.91
CA ILE A 62 15.72 -10.11 -12.00
C ILE A 62 15.54 -9.49 -10.59
N ARG A 63 14.38 -8.90 -10.27
CA ARG A 63 14.14 -8.30 -8.95
C ARG A 63 13.38 -9.15 -7.95
N THR A 64 12.75 -10.26 -8.34
CA THR A 64 11.73 -10.89 -7.47
C THR A 64 12.01 -12.32 -7.01
N MET A 65 12.90 -13.08 -7.65
CA MET A 65 13.03 -14.52 -7.34
C MET A 65 14.04 -14.89 -6.24
N GLU A 66 15.20 -14.24 -6.14
CA GLU A 66 16.20 -14.62 -5.11
C GLU A 66 15.91 -14.06 -3.72
N TRP A 67 15.04 -13.05 -3.62
CA TRP A 67 14.75 -12.38 -2.35
C TRP A 67 13.52 -12.94 -1.60
N GLY A 68 12.62 -13.66 -2.29
CA GLY A 68 11.46 -14.31 -1.66
C GLY A 68 11.84 -15.57 -0.87
N GLY A 69 12.67 -16.45 -1.46
CA GLY A 69 13.04 -17.73 -0.85
C GLY A 69 13.89 -17.60 0.42
N ALA A 70 14.86 -16.69 0.43
CA ALA A 70 15.69 -16.42 1.61
C ALA A 70 14.90 -15.75 2.75
N LYS A 71 13.86 -14.97 2.45
CA LYS A 71 13.01 -14.32 3.48
C LYS A 71 11.98 -15.27 4.06
N LEU A 72 11.40 -16.13 3.24
CA LEU A 72 10.51 -17.20 3.70
C LEU A 72 11.22 -18.14 4.68
N THR A 73 12.50 -18.43 4.45
CA THR A 73 13.29 -19.24 5.40
C THR A 73 13.61 -18.49 6.69
N LEU A 74 13.95 -17.19 6.63
CA LEU A 74 14.15 -16.35 7.81
C LEU A 74 12.88 -16.21 8.65
N SER A 75 11.73 -15.97 8.03
CA SER A 75 10.44 -15.88 8.72
C SER A 75 10.00 -17.21 9.35
N ARG A 76 10.16 -18.33 8.64
CA ARG A 76 9.89 -19.67 9.20
C ARG A 76 10.77 -19.92 10.43
N LYS A 77 12.04 -19.53 10.36
CA LYS A 77 13.00 -19.69 11.45
C LYS A 77 12.68 -18.78 12.63
N ALA A 78 12.21 -17.55 12.40
CA ALA A 78 11.73 -16.67 13.47
C ALA A 78 10.48 -17.23 14.16
N SER A 79 9.51 -17.76 13.40
CA SER A 79 8.32 -18.43 13.94
C SER A 79 8.67 -19.67 14.78
N GLU A 80 9.59 -20.49 14.30
CA GLU A 80 10.09 -21.66 15.03
C GLU A 80 10.80 -21.26 16.34
N LEU A 81 11.58 -20.19 16.34
CA LEU A 81 12.23 -19.66 17.55
C LEU A 81 11.20 -19.17 18.57
N ASN A 82 10.13 -18.52 18.13
CA ASN A 82 9.04 -18.10 19.02
C ASN A 82 8.29 -19.30 19.62
N ALA A 83 7.97 -20.32 18.82
CA ALA A 83 7.34 -21.54 19.34
C ALA A 83 8.21 -22.22 20.40
N ARG A 84 9.52 -22.31 20.16
CA ARG A 84 10.48 -22.84 21.15
C ARG A 84 10.62 -21.95 22.39
N ALA A 85 10.47 -20.62 22.24
CA ALA A 85 10.47 -19.70 23.37
C ALA A 85 9.25 -19.92 24.27
N ASP A 86 8.07 -20.17 23.68
CA ASP A 86 6.85 -20.46 24.42
C ASP A 86 6.94 -21.80 25.14
N GLU A 87 7.52 -22.82 24.49
CA GLU A 87 7.85 -24.09 25.15
C GLU A 87 8.83 -23.90 26.30
N ALA A 88 9.91 -23.14 26.12
CA ALA A 88 10.88 -22.86 27.19
C ALA A 88 10.22 -22.14 28.37
N ALA A 89 9.35 -21.16 28.10
CA ALA A 89 8.58 -20.45 29.11
C ALA A 89 7.62 -21.39 29.87
N SER A 90 6.95 -22.31 29.17
CA SER A 90 6.06 -23.30 29.79
C SER A 90 6.79 -24.26 30.74
N ARG A 91 8.09 -24.49 30.51
CA ARG A 91 8.98 -25.27 31.38
C ARG A 91 9.61 -24.44 32.51
N GLY A 92 9.29 -23.16 32.61
CA GLY A 92 9.85 -22.23 33.60
C GLY A 92 11.24 -21.68 33.25
N ASP A 93 11.79 -21.99 32.08
CA ASP A 93 13.08 -21.44 31.63
C ASP A 93 12.88 -20.09 30.93
N LEU A 94 12.70 -19.06 31.76
CA LEU A 94 12.45 -17.70 31.30
C LEU A 94 13.66 -17.06 30.60
N VAL A 95 14.88 -17.46 30.98
CA VAL A 95 16.12 -16.92 30.40
C VAL A 95 16.28 -17.42 28.97
N GLN A 96 16.10 -18.73 28.75
CA GLN A 96 16.15 -19.29 27.41
C GLN A 96 15.00 -18.78 26.54
N ALA A 97 13.79 -18.67 27.09
CA ALA A 97 12.66 -18.10 26.37
C ALA A 97 12.94 -16.67 25.90
N LYS A 98 13.56 -15.84 26.76
CA LYS A 98 13.95 -14.47 26.40
C LYS A 98 14.96 -14.45 25.26
N HIS A 99 16.03 -15.24 25.36
CA HIS A 99 17.06 -15.30 24.33
C HIS A 99 16.49 -15.77 22.97
N LEU A 100 15.58 -16.74 22.97
CA LEU A 100 14.94 -17.24 21.75
C LEU A 100 14.07 -16.17 21.08
N ARG A 101 13.34 -15.36 21.88
CA ARG A 101 12.58 -14.21 21.37
C ARG A 101 13.47 -13.11 20.82
N GLU A 102 14.55 -12.77 21.51
CA GLU A 102 15.54 -11.79 21.03
C GLU A 102 16.12 -12.22 19.67
N ARG A 103 16.50 -13.50 19.51
CA ARG A 103 16.95 -14.03 18.21
C ARG A 103 15.87 -14.02 17.12
N ALA A 104 14.62 -14.28 17.47
CA ALA A 104 13.52 -14.18 16.50
C ALA A 104 13.35 -12.73 16.03
N GLN A 105 13.48 -11.77 16.94
CA GLN A 105 13.45 -10.34 16.63
C GLN A 105 14.62 -9.93 15.72
N ASP A 106 15.86 -10.35 16.00
CA ASP A 106 17.01 -10.06 15.14
C ASP A 106 16.81 -10.54 13.70
N LEU A 107 16.23 -11.73 13.51
CA LEU A 107 15.94 -12.27 12.19
C LEU A 107 14.86 -11.47 11.47
N LEU A 108 13.84 -10.99 12.17
CA LEU A 108 12.79 -10.15 11.61
C LEU A 108 13.34 -8.75 11.26
N GLU A 109 14.21 -8.20 12.10
CA GLU A 109 14.89 -6.92 11.86
C GLU A 109 15.83 -6.98 10.65
N ALA A 110 16.48 -8.12 10.43
CA ALA A 110 17.27 -8.35 9.22
C ALA A 110 16.42 -8.34 7.93
N MET A 111 15.08 -8.45 8.00
CA MET A 111 14.19 -8.46 6.84
C MET A 111 13.63 -7.07 6.45
N ARG A 112 14.14 -5.96 7.03
CA ARG A 112 13.70 -4.55 6.85
C ARG A 112 13.76 -4.02 5.40
N PRO A 113 12.88 -4.49 4.51
CA PRO A 113 11.84 -3.57 4.09
C PRO A 113 10.53 -3.93 4.78
N THR A 114 10.03 -3.00 5.59
CA THR A 114 8.77 -3.09 6.34
C THR A 114 7.61 -3.61 5.47
N ALA A 115 7.59 -3.21 4.19
CA ALA A 115 6.63 -3.70 3.19
C ALA A 115 6.73 -5.21 2.87
N SER A 116 7.94 -5.80 2.83
CA SER A 116 8.10 -7.25 2.59
C SER A 116 7.64 -8.09 3.78
N LEU A 117 7.83 -7.59 5.00
CA LEU A 117 7.42 -8.27 6.23
C LEU A 117 5.90 -8.42 6.29
N TYR A 118 5.15 -7.39 5.86
CA TYR A 118 3.69 -7.44 5.75
C TYR A 118 3.21 -8.64 4.92
N GLY A 119 3.73 -8.81 3.70
CA GLY A 119 3.35 -9.90 2.79
C GLY A 119 3.67 -11.26 3.41
N THR A 120 4.86 -11.37 3.99
CA THR A 120 5.32 -12.61 4.64
C THR A 120 4.41 -13.01 5.80
N ILE A 121 4.02 -12.08 6.69
CA ILE A 121 3.10 -12.35 7.79
C ILE A 121 1.74 -12.82 7.26
N ARG A 122 1.22 -12.14 6.22
CA ARG A 122 -0.10 -12.43 5.67
C ARG A 122 -0.17 -13.82 5.02
N GLU A 123 0.90 -14.25 4.36
CA GLU A 123 1.02 -15.54 3.71
C GLU A 123 1.31 -16.69 4.68
N SER A 124 2.12 -16.43 5.72
CA SER A 124 2.60 -17.48 6.63
C SER A 124 1.70 -17.71 7.85
N ILE A 125 0.90 -16.72 8.25
CA ILE A 125 0.07 -16.78 9.46
C ILE A 125 -1.41 -16.79 9.08
N SER A 126 -2.16 -17.72 9.67
CA SER A 126 -3.61 -17.81 9.46
C SER A 126 -4.32 -16.55 9.97
N PRO A 127 -5.47 -16.18 9.37
CA PRO A 127 -6.29 -15.07 9.87
C PRO A 127 -6.64 -15.23 11.36
N GLY A 128 -6.38 -14.20 12.16
CA GLY A 128 -6.70 -14.17 13.58
C GLY A 128 -6.04 -13.00 14.32
N PRO A 129 -6.28 -12.88 15.63
CA PRO A 129 -5.78 -11.77 16.46
C PRO A 129 -4.27 -11.62 16.43
N GLU A 130 -3.53 -12.73 16.47
CA GLU A 130 -2.06 -12.70 16.46
C GLU A 130 -1.52 -12.15 15.13
N ARG A 131 -2.12 -12.54 14.01
CA ARG A 131 -1.77 -11.98 12.71
C ARG A 131 -2.03 -10.47 12.68
N THR A 132 -3.20 -10.03 13.16
CA THR A 132 -3.53 -8.60 13.24
C THR A 132 -2.51 -7.85 14.09
N ARG A 133 -2.15 -8.38 15.27
CA ARG A 133 -1.15 -7.78 16.17
C ARG A 133 0.20 -7.58 15.46
N LEU A 134 0.65 -8.59 14.72
CA LEU A 134 1.90 -8.52 13.96
C LEU A 134 1.82 -7.54 12.79
N LEU A 135 0.70 -7.47 12.07
CA LEU A 135 0.51 -6.49 10.99
C LEU A 135 0.43 -5.05 11.52
N GLU A 136 -0.21 -4.83 12.68
CA GLU A 136 -0.22 -3.54 13.38
C GLU A 136 1.20 -3.12 13.78
N GLN A 137 2.03 -4.08 14.21
CA GLN A 137 3.44 -3.79 14.49
C GLN A 137 4.18 -3.31 13.24
N VAL A 138 3.94 -3.91 12.07
CA VAL A 138 4.51 -3.43 10.80
C VAL A 138 4.10 -2.00 10.49
N ALA A 139 2.82 -1.65 10.69
CA ALA A 139 2.34 -0.28 10.49
C ALA A 139 2.94 0.70 11.51
N ALA A 140 3.11 0.28 12.77
CA ALA A 140 3.76 1.08 13.81
C ALA A 140 5.24 1.34 13.50
N ASP A 141 5.99 0.34 13.07
CA ASP A 141 7.39 0.46 12.67
C ASP A 141 7.54 1.42 11.48
N ALA A 142 6.63 1.34 10.50
CA ALA A 142 6.59 2.28 9.37
C ALA A 142 6.36 3.73 9.82
N ARG A 143 5.48 3.98 10.80
CA ARG A 143 5.30 5.32 11.39
C ARG A 143 6.55 5.80 12.11
N GLN A 144 7.18 4.96 12.92
CA GLN A 144 8.42 5.30 13.62
C GLN A 144 9.55 5.64 12.63
N GLU A 145 9.64 4.90 11.53
CA GLU A 145 10.59 5.20 10.46
C GLU A 145 10.26 6.55 9.77
N ALA A 146 8.97 6.82 9.52
CA ALA A 146 8.48 8.07 8.95
C ALA A 146 8.80 9.32 9.79
N ALA A 147 8.90 9.17 11.11
CA ALA A 147 9.27 10.24 12.02
C ALA A 147 10.74 10.69 11.87
N THR A 148 11.62 9.81 11.39
CA THR A 148 13.08 10.07 11.33
C THR A 148 13.63 10.19 9.92
N ARG A 149 12.96 9.60 8.93
CA ARG A 149 13.39 9.65 7.52
C ARG A 149 12.61 10.70 6.74
N THR A 150 13.22 11.16 5.66
CA THR A 150 12.59 12.04 4.67
C THR A 150 11.96 11.19 3.57
N PHE A 151 10.77 11.58 3.12
CA PHE A 151 10.05 10.92 2.04
C PHE A 151 9.55 11.97 1.05
N GLU A 152 9.63 11.66 -0.23
CA GLU A 152 9.01 12.46 -1.27
C GLU A 152 7.52 12.12 -1.37
N LYS A 153 6.68 13.15 -1.45
CA LYS A 153 5.22 13.00 -1.48
C LYS A 153 4.74 12.11 -2.64
N GLU A 154 5.31 12.33 -3.83
CA GLU A 154 4.94 11.55 -5.02
C GLU A 154 5.34 10.08 -4.87
N ASP A 155 6.49 9.76 -4.27
CA ASP A 155 6.90 8.38 -4.04
C ASP A 155 5.94 7.64 -3.09
N VAL A 156 5.53 8.31 -2.00
CA VAL A 156 4.57 7.73 -1.04
C VAL A 156 3.21 7.52 -1.70
N ARG A 157 2.75 8.48 -2.51
CA ARG A 157 1.53 8.36 -3.33
C ARG A 157 1.61 7.18 -4.31
N GLN A 158 2.72 7.01 -5.03
CA GLN A 158 2.91 5.90 -5.97
C GLN A 158 2.92 4.55 -5.26
N ARG A 159 3.56 4.45 -4.08
CA ARG A 159 3.50 3.24 -3.25
C ARG A 159 2.07 2.91 -2.81
N LEU A 160 1.31 3.92 -2.39
CA LEU A 160 -0.10 3.76 -2.00
C LEU A 160 -0.99 3.33 -3.16
N LEU A 161 -0.73 3.79 -4.38
CA LEU A 161 -1.51 3.43 -5.56
C LEU A 161 -1.02 2.15 -6.26
N GLY A 162 0.15 1.66 -5.88
CA GLY A 162 0.77 0.45 -6.40
C GLY A 162 0.01 -0.84 -6.09
N THR A 163 0.60 -1.96 -6.48
CA THR A 163 -0.01 -3.29 -6.35
C THR A 163 0.52 -4.13 -5.19
N ALA A 164 1.64 -3.76 -4.57
CA ALA A 164 2.18 -4.50 -3.44
C ALA A 164 1.46 -4.09 -2.15
N GLU A 165 0.72 -5.01 -1.51
CA GLU A 165 -0.08 -4.69 -0.32
C GLU A 165 0.77 -4.10 0.82
N GLY A 166 1.97 -4.64 1.05
CA GLY A 166 2.85 -4.14 2.10
C GLY A 166 3.34 -2.71 1.86
N GLU A 167 3.58 -2.33 0.60
CA GLU A 167 3.94 -0.95 0.25
C GLU A 167 2.76 0.00 0.48
N ARG A 168 1.54 -0.45 0.16
CA ARG A 168 0.32 0.34 0.38
C ARG A 168 0.08 0.61 1.87
N ILE A 169 0.23 -0.41 2.71
CA ILE A 169 0.12 -0.29 4.18
C ILE A 169 1.23 0.62 4.74
N THR A 170 2.46 0.45 4.27
CA THR A 170 3.59 1.29 4.70
C THR A 170 3.35 2.75 4.30
N ALA A 171 2.83 3.00 3.10
CA ALA A 171 2.48 4.35 2.64
C ALA A 171 1.36 4.98 3.47
N LEU A 172 0.31 4.23 3.82
CA LEU A 172 -0.73 4.70 4.74
C LEU A 172 -0.14 5.10 6.09
N ALA A 173 0.71 4.26 6.68
CA ALA A 173 1.40 4.53 7.93
C ALA A 173 2.27 5.80 7.84
N ILE A 174 3.06 5.96 6.78
CA ILE A 174 3.87 7.18 6.56
C ILE A 174 2.98 8.43 6.51
N MET A 175 1.85 8.38 5.78
CA MET A 175 0.91 9.51 5.67
C MET A 175 0.17 9.80 6.99
N GLN A 176 -0.05 8.79 7.84
CA GLN A 176 -0.60 9.00 9.18
C GLN A 176 0.36 9.82 10.04
N GLU A 177 1.65 9.48 10.00
CA GLU A 177 2.70 10.17 10.76
C GLU A 177 2.99 11.59 10.23
N ARG A 178 2.96 11.79 8.90
CA ARG A 178 3.45 13.01 8.24
C ARG A 178 2.33 13.72 7.49
N PRO A 179 1.69 14.76 8.08
CA PRO A 179 0.56 15.46 7.46
C PRO A 179 0.85 16.04 6.07
N GLU A 180 2.06 16.51 5.82
CA GLU A 180 2.48 17.09 4.54
C GLU A 180 2.47 16.07 3.38
N LEU A 181 2.61 14.78 3.69
CA LEU A 181 2.61 13.69 2.72
C LEU A 181 1.21 13.19 2.36
N ARG A 182 0.18 13.63 3.09
CA ARG A 182 -1.21 13.19 2.88
C ARG A 182 -1.72 13.62 1.50
N ASP A 183 -2.45 12.71 0.87
CA ASP A 183 -3.08 12.90 -0.44
C ASP A 183 -4.49 12.34 -0.41
N PHE A 184 -5.50 13.22 -0.43
CA PHE A 184 -6.90 12.82 -0.27
C PHE A 184 -7.36 11.90 -1.40
N ASP A 185 -7.01 12.20 -2.64
CA ASP A 185 -7.49 11.43 -3.79
C ASP A 185 -6.89 10.01 -3.77
N ALA A 186 -5.62 9.87 -3.36
CA ALA A 186 -4.99 8.56 -3.20
C ALA A 186 -5.58 7.74 -2.05
N VAL A 187 -5.92 8.39 -0.92
CA VAL A 187 -6.59 7.75 0.21
C VAL A 187 -8.01 7.33 -0.18
N LEU A 188 -8.77 8.18 -0.86
CA LEU A 188 -10.11 7.89 -1.33
C LEU A 188 -10.12 6.70 -2.31
N ALA A 189 -9.18 6.67 -3.26
CA ALA A 189 -9.01 5.55 -4.18
C ALA A 189 -8.67 4.24 -3.43
N THR A 190 -7.91 4.34 -2.34
CA THR A 190 -7.59 3.19 -1.48
C THR A 190 -8.79 2.68 -0.70
N ILE A 191 -9.65 3.57 -0.18
CA ILE A 191 -10.92 3.17 0.47
C ILE A 191 -11.82 2.44 -0.53
N ASP A 192 -11.97 2.99 -1.74
CA ASP A 192 -12.85 2.45 -2.78
C ASP A 192 -12.35 1.09 -3.32
N LYS A 193 -11.03 0.89 -3.38
CA LYS A 193 -10.38 -0.31 -3.95
C LYS A 193 -9.49 -1.03 -2.95
N SER A 194 -9.90 -1.07 -1.69
CA SER A 194 -9.16 -1.77 -0.63
C SER A 194 -9.05 -3.25 -0.95
N ARG A 195 -7.85 -3.81 -0.77
CA ARG A 195 -7.54 -5.23 -1.02
C ARG A 195 -7.74 -6.09 0.21
N SER A 196 -7.85 -5.45 1.36
CA SER A 196 -8.11 -6.16 2.62
C SER A 196 -8.84 -5.30 3.63
N ALA A 197 -9.45 -5.98 4.59
CA ALA A 197 -10.04 -5.35 5.76
C ALA A 197 -9.01 -4.55 6.57
N PHE A 198 -7.77 -5.02 6.66
CA PHE A 198 -6.70 -4.32 7.38
C PHE A 198 -6.31 -3.02 6.69
N GLU A 199 -6.15 -3.05 5.36
CA GLU A 199 -5.89 -1.86 4.56
C GLU A 199 -7.02 -0.84 4.66
N LEU A 200 -8.27 -1.28 4.53
CA LEU A 200 -9.42 -0.39 4.64
C LEU A 200 -9.47 0.31 6.00
N TYR A 201 -9.15 -0.40 7.08
CA TYR A 201 -9.11 0.18 8.42
C TYR A 201 -8.11 1.35 8.48
N HIS A 202 -6.86 1.14 8.05
CA HIS A 202 -5.86 2.21 8.05
C HIS A 202 -6.18 3.36 7.10
N ALA A 203 -6.82 3.08 5.95
CA ALA A 203 -7.25 4.12 5.02
C ALA A 203 -8.37 4.98 5.62
N LEU A 204 -9.34 4.37 6.32
CA LEU A 204 -10.38 5.10 7.06
C LEU A 204 -9.78 5.90 8.22
N ASP A 205 -8.83 5.32 8.94
CA ASP A 205 -8.15 5.97 10.06
C ASP A 205 -7.42 7.23 9.59
N LEU A 206 -6.64 7.11 8.51
CA LEU A 206 -5.99 8.24 7.87
C LEU A 206 -7.00 9.29 7.37
N ALA A 207 -8.09 8.88 6.72
CA ALA A 207 -9.14 9.80 6.31
C ALA A 207 -9.77 10.55 7.49
N SER A 208 -9.91 9.89 8.66
CA SER A 208 -10.41 10.50 9.89
C SER A 208 -9.49 11.60 10.43
N MET A 209 -8.17 11.44 10.26
CA MET A 209 -7.16 12.44 10.62
C MET A 209 -7.15 13.64 9.67
N MET A 210 -7.65 13.47 8.44
CA MET A 210 -7.69 14.51 7.41
C MET A 210 -8.93 15.38 7.46
N LEU A 211 -9.97 15.01 8.24
CA LEU A 211 -11.29 15.64 8.18
C LEU A 211 -11.28 17.17 8.35
N GLY A 212 -10.38 17.70 9.17
CA GLY A 212 -10.25 19.14 9.42
C GLY A 212 -9.81 19.94 8.19
N ASP A 213 -9.13 19.30 7.24
CA ASP A 213 -8.54 19.93 6.05
C ASP A 213 -9.36 19.67 4.77
N LEU A 214 -10.42 18.85 4.84
CA LEU A 214 -11.21 18.48 3.68
C LEU A 214 -12.20 19.57 3.28
N SER A 215 -12.25 19.88 1.99
CA SER A 215 -13.31 20.72 1.42
C SER A 215 -14.68 20.03 1.49
N PRO A 216 -15.80 20.77 1.41
CA PRO A 216 -17.14 20.18 1.40
C PRO A 216 -17.33 19.11 0.31
N ASP A 217 -16.75 19.32 -0.87
CA ASP A 217 -16.79 18.33 -1.97
C ASP A 217 -16.00 17.07 -1.65
N GLN A 218 -14.83 17.20 -0.99
CA GLN A 218 -14.04 16.06 -0.53
C GLN A 218 -14.76 15.29 0.58
N GLN A 219 -15.38 15.98 1.53
CA GLN A 219 -16.19 15.37 2.57
C GLN A 219 -17.34 14.56 1.97
N LYS A 220 -18.06 15.12 0.99
CA LYS A 220 -19.12 14.42 0.26
C LYS A 220 -18.59 13.16 -0.45
N LYS A 221 -17.48 13.26 -1.18
CA LYS A 221 -16.85 12.10 -1.85
C LYS A 221 -16.46 11.00 -0.86
N LEU A 222 -15.94 11.37 0.31
CA LEU A 222 -15.58 10.41 1.35
C LEU A 222 -16.81 9.69 1.91
N LEU A 223 -17.89 10.43 2.18
CA LEU A 223 -19.17 9.85 2.62
C LEU A 223 -19.72 8.85 1.59
N GLU A 224 -19.72 9.22 0.31
CA GLU A 224 -20.17 8.33 -0.77
C GLU A 224 -19.31 7.06 -0.86
N ALA A 225 -17.99 7.15 -0.69
CA ALA A 225 -17.11 5.98 -0.67
C ALA A 225 -17.36 5.07 0.54
N ILE A 226 -17.59 5.65 1.72
CA ILE A 226 -17.96 4.90 2.93
C ILE A 226 -19.30 4.18 2.74
N ASP A 227 -20.31 4.84 2.16
CA ASP A 227 -21.63 4.27 1.96
C ASP A 227 -21.60 3.11 0.96
N ARG A 228 -20.80 3.20 -0.11
CA ARG A 228 -20.51 2.06 -0.99
C ARG A 228 -19.84 0.92 -0.22
N GLY A 229 -18.83 1.23 0.60
CA GLY A 229 -18.12 0.25 1.42
C GLY A 229 -19.00 -0.48 2.43
N ARG A 230 -20.02 0.19 3.01
CA ARG A 230 -21.02 -0.41 3.93
C ARG A 230 -22.04 -1.28 3.22
N SER A 231 -22.28 -1.05 1.92
CA SER A 231 -23.31 -1.76 1.14
C SER A 231 -22.81 -3.08 0.53
N GLY A 232 -21.50 -3.30 0.44
CA GLY A 232 -20.97 -4.54 -0.17
C GLY A 232 -19.46 -4.75 -0.05
N GLY A 233 -18.77 -4.00 0.83
CA GLY A 233 -17.33 -4.08 1.02
C GLY A 233 -16.93 -4.64 2.39
N PHE A 234 -15.71 -4.31 2.83
CA PHE A 234 -15.18 -4.76 4.13
C PHE A 234 -15.74 -3.99 5.34
N ILE A 235 -16.60 -2.99 5.16
CA ILE A 235 -17.21 -2.23 6.27
C ILE A 235 -18.46 -2.96 6.76
N LEU A 236 -18.24 -3.99 7.56
CA LEU A 236 -19.31 -4.85 8.10
C LEU A 236 -19.73 -4.39 9.50
N GLN A 237 -21.03 -4.47 9.80
CA GLN A 237 -21.55 -4.19 11.14
C GLN A 237 -20.82 -4.98 12.23
N GLY A 238 -20.60 -4.34 13.38
CA GLY A 238 -19.91 -4.95 14.53
C GLY A 238 -18.38 -5.04 14.39
N THR A 239 -17.80 -4.48 13.33
CA THR A 239 -16.34 -4.40 13.16
C THR A 239 -15.80 -3.01 13.45
N ASP A 240 -14.51 -2.89 13.78
CA ASP A 240 -13.87 -1.59 14.05
C ASP A 240 -14.00 -0.62 12.87
N ARG A 241 -13.98 -1.14 11.63
CA ARG A 241 -14.19 -0.35 10.41
C ARG A 241 -15.57 0.28 10.36
N TRP A 242 -16.60 -0.43 10.84
CA TRP A 242 -17.94 0.14 10.93
C TRP A 242 -17.97 1.28 11.94
N SER A 243 -17.46 1.06 13.15
CA SER A 243 -17.37 2.08 14.20
C SER A 243 -16.60 3.32 13.76
N LEU A 244 -15.48 3.12 13.06
CA LEU A 244 -14.66 4.20 12.52
C LEU A 244 -15.38 4.95 11.39
N SER A 245 -16.03 4.23 10.48
CA SER A 245 -16.84 4.84 9.42
C SER A 245 -18.01 5.67 9.99
N ASP A 246 -18.60 5.22 11.09
CA ASP A 246 -19.70 5.90 11.76
C ASP A 246 -19.23 7.18 12.47
N THR A 247 -18.04 7.12 13.07
CA THR A 247 -17.36 8.28 13.65
C THR A 247 -17.10 9.34 12.59
N ILE A 248 -16.57 8.94 11.42
CA ILE A 248 -16.34 9.87 10.29
C ILE A 248 -17.65 10.50 9.84
N ARG A 249 -18.70 9.68 9.62
CA ARG A 249 -20.02 10.18 9.20
C ARG A 249 -20.62 11.16 10.19
N THR A 250 -20.51 10.88 11.48
CA THR A 250 -21.04 11.75 12.54
C THR A 250 -20.32 13.08 12.59
N ARG A 251 -18.99 13.10 12.43
CA ARG A 251 -18.20 14.35 12.39
C ARG A 251 -18.48 15.20 11.15
N LEU A 252 -18.83 14.56 10.03
CA LEU A 252 -19.19 15.24 8.79
C LEU A 252 -20.68 15.60 8.69
N ALA A 253 -21.51 15.12 9.62
CA ALA A 253 -22.90 15.53 9.66
C ALA A 253 -22.96 17.05 9.90
N PRO A 254 -23.73 17.81 9.10
CA PRO A 254 -23.85 19.24 9.30
C PRO A 254 -24.32 19.49 10.74
N SER A 255 -23.61 20.35 11.48
CA SER A 255 -23.99 20.77 12.83
C SER A 255 -25.38 21.40 12.78
N ARG A 256 -26.42 20.59 12.97
CA ARG A 256 -27.82 20.97 12.79
C ARG A 256 -28.33 21.98 13.82
N GLU A 257 -27.52 22.44 14.77
CA GLU A 257 -28.00 23.17 15.95
C GLU A 257 -27.53 24.63 16.07
N ARG A 258 -26.77 25.18 15.12
CA ARG A 258 -26.31 26.60 15.24
C ARG A 258 -27.13 27.63 14.47
N THR A 259 -28.12 27.21 13.69
CA THR A 259 -29.00 28.12 12.93
C THR A 259 -30.35 28.38 13.58
N ASP A 260 -30.78 27.54 14.53
CA ASP A 260 -32.13 27.68 15.11
C ASP A 260 -32.18 28.63 16.32
N GLU A 261 -31.03 28.95 16.93
CA GLU A 261 -30.94 29.89 18.06
C GLU A 261 -30.74 31.35 17.63
N ALA A 262 -30.38 31.60 16.36
CA ALA A 262 -30.29 32.95 15.82
C ALA A 262 -31.66 33.52 15.41
N ASP A 263 -32.63 32.67 15.05
CA ASP A 263 -33.97 33.10 14.65
C ASP A 263 -34.95 33.27 15.83
N SER A 264 -34.66 32.68 17.00
CA SER A 264 -35.53 32.82 18.18
C SER A 264 -35.32 34.13 18.94
N ASN A 265 -34.21 34.86 18.73
CA ASN A 265 -33.92 36.10 19.44
C ASN A 265 -34.40 37.38 18.70
N GLY A 266 -34.99 37.24 17.51
CA GLY A 266 -35.49 38.36 16.70
C GLY A 266 -36.98 38.72 16.87
N ARG A 267 -37.74 37.96 17.67
CA ARG A 267 -39.19 38.18 17.89
C ARG A 267 -39.51 38.68 19.31
N THR A 268 -38.88 39.78 19.73
CA THR A 268 -39.40 40.57 20.86
C THR A 268 -40.27 41.72 20.34
N VAL A 269 -41.52 41.34 20.04
CA VAL A 269 -42.78 42.06 20.31
C VAL A 269 -42.70 43.61 20.33
N ALA A 270 -42.96 44.22 19.17
CA ALA A 270 -43.61 45.54 19.11
C ALA A 270 -45.12 45.35 19.27
N ARG A 271 -45.61 45.36 20.52
CA ARG A 271 -47.06 45.46 20.80
C ARG A 271 -47.36 46.92 21.08
N GLY A 272 -47.94 47.57 20.08
CA GLY A 272 -48.45 48.93 20.20
C GLY A 272 -49.66 48.96 21.12
N ASP A 273 -49.64 49.89 22.06
CA ASP A 273 -50.85 50.40 22.69
C ASP A 273 -51.10 51.81 22.16
N GLY A 274 -52.09 51.89 21.28
CA GLY A 274 -52.66 53.12 20.80
C GLY A 274 -54.08 53.29 21.34
N ARG A 275 -54.29 54.47 21.93
CA ARG A 275 -55.54 55.27 22.08
C ARG A 275 -56.46 55.03 23.30
N PRO A 276 -57.36 55.99 23.62
CA PRO A 276 -57.47 57.38 23.16
C PRO A 276 -57.64 58.44 24.28
N ALA A 277 -57.63 59.69 23.84
CA ALA A 277 -57.99 60.90 24.57
C ALA A 277 -59.38 60.86 25.22
N SER A 278 -59.46 61.50 26.40
CA SER A 278 -60.55 62.38 26.85
C SER A 278 -60.00 63.28 27.95
#